data_AF-A0AAW4FHN5-F1
#
_entry.id   AF-A0AAW4FHN5-F1
#
_cell.length_a   1.000
_cell.length_b   1.000
_cell.length_c   1.000
_cell.angle_alpha   90.00
_cell.angle_beta   90.00
_cell.angle_gamma   90.00
#
_symmetry.space_group_name_H-M   'P 1'
#
loop_
_entity.id
_entity.type
_entity.pdbx_description
1 polymer ?
#
loop_
_entity_poly.entity_id
_entity_poly.type
_entity_poly.pdbx_seq_one_letter_code
_entity_poly.pdbx_strand_id
1 'polypeptide(L)' 'MAEILEFPLTRDQREAKERLREAMREFNAAVKFAAKTGLEVKTYQLTCYATYSAEPLTLVDFSANIPGRMPTGNVEGF' A
#
# COMPACT_ATOMS: atom_id res chain seq x y z
N MET A 1 5.07 -30.17 11.79
CA MET A 1 5.32 -28.73 11.61
C MET A 1 6.01 -28.59 10.27
N ALA A 2 5.42 -27.89 9.30
CA ALA A 2 6.04 -27.74 7.99
C ALA A 2 7.23 -26.78 8.14
N GLU A 3 8.45 -27.28 7.93
CA GLU A 3 9.61 -26.43 7.68
C GLU A 3 9.32 -25.68 6.38
N ILE A 4 8.98 -24.40 6.52
CA ILE A 4 8.88 -23.50 5.37
C ILE A 4 10.32 -23.28 4.92
N LEU A 5 10.75 -24.08 3.95
CA LEU A 5 12.02 -23.92 3.27
C LEU A 5 11.93 -22.62 2.47
N GLU A 6 12.34 -21.51 3.08
CA GLU A 6 12.43 -20.24 2.38
C GLU A 6 13.43 -20.42 1.24
N PHE A 7 12.94 -20.32 0.00
CA PHE A 7 13.82 -20.29 -1.17
C PHE A 7 14.86 -19.18 -0.98
N PRO A 8 16.16 -19.48 -1.18
CA PRO A 8 17.20 -18.47 -1.01
C PRO A 8 16.96 -17.36 -2.03
N LEU A 9 16.49 -16.21 -1.53
CA LEU A 9 16.30 -15.00 -2.34
C LEU A 9 17.64 -14.57 -2.93
N THR A 10 17.65 -14.22 -4.21
CA THR A 10 18.81 -13.55 -4.80
C THR A 10 19.05 -12.21 -4.10
N ARG A 11 20.26 -11.66 -4.24
CA ARG A 11 20.60 -10.34 -3.68
C ARG A 11 19.58 -9.28 -4.12
N ASP A 12 19.25 -9.25 -5.41
CA ASP A 12 18.33 -8.27 -5.99
C ASP A 12 16.90 -8.44 -5.46
N GLN A 13 16.44 -9.68 -5.25
CA GLN A 13 15.13 -9.93 -4.64
C GLN A 13 15.08 -9.48 -3.18
N ARG A 14 16.16 -9.67 -2.43
CA ARG A 14 16.26 -9.20 -1.04
C ARG A 14 16.26 -7.67 -0.97
N GLU A 15 17.01 -7.02 -1.85
CA GLU A 15 17.05 -5.55 -1.94
C GLU A 15 15.68 -4.99 -2.35
N ALA A 16 15.03 -5.59 -3.35
CA ALA A 16 13.68 -5.20 -3.77
C ALA A 16 12.68 -5.35 -2.62
N LYS A 17 12.75 -6.44 -1.84
CA LYS A 17 11.90 -6.66 -0.66
C LYS A 17 12.08 -5.58 0.40
N GLU A 18 13.32 -5.20 0.71
CA GLU A 18 13.57 -4.17 1.72
C GLU A 18 13.12 -2.79 1.23
N ARG A 19 13.40 -2.44 -0.03
CA ARG A 19 12.94 -1.19 -0.64
C ARG A 19 11.41 -1.06 -0.62
N LEU A 20 10.68 -2.14 -0.93
CA LEU A 20 9.22 -2.16 -0.84
C LEU A 20 8.73 -1.94 0.59
N ARG A 21 9.39 -2.56 1.57
CA ARG A 21 9.06 -2.43 2.99
C ARG A 21 9.28 -1.00 3.50
N GLU A 22 10.38 -0.36 3.11
CA GLU A 22 10.68 1.03 3.45
C GLU A 22 9.67 1.99 2.80
N ALA A 23 9.43 1.86 1.50
CA ALA A 23 8.44 2.67 0.78
C ALA A 23 7.05 2.55 1.41
N MET A 24 6.64 1.35 1.83
CA MET A 24 5.34 1.14 2.47
C MET A 24 5.25 1.79 3.85
N ARG A 25 6.35 1.89 4.60
CA ARG A 25 6.39 2.61 5.89
C ARG A 25 6.18 4.10 5.68
N GLU A 26 6.88 4.70 4.72
CA GLU A 26 6.74 6.12 4.39
C GLU A 26 5.34 6.43 3.87
N PHE A 27 4.81 5.58 2.98
CA PHE A 27 3.45 5.68 2.48
C PHE A 27 2.43 5.67 3.63
N ASN A 28 2.53 4.71 4.55
CA ASN A 28 1.63 4.64 5.70
C ASN A 28 1.74 5.87 6.61
N ALA A 29 2.92 6.47 6.75
CA ALA A 29 3.09 7.71 7.50
C ALA A 29 2.37 8.87 6.81
N ALA A 30 2.48 8.98 5.47
CA ALA A 30 1.79 10.00 4.68
C ALA A 30 0.26 9.84 4.75
N VAL A 31 -0.26 8.61 4.66
CA VAL A 31 -1.69 8.31 4.82
C VAL A 31 -2.19 8.75 6.19
N LYS A 32 -1.46 8.41 7.26
CA LYS A 32 -1.81 8.82 8.63
C LYS A 32 -1.82 10.33 8.77
N PHE A 33 -0.88 11.02 8.15
CA PHE A 33 -0.85 12.49 8.16
C PHE A 33 -2.05 13.08 7.42
N ALA A 34 -2.37 12.57 6.22
CA ALA A 34 -3.53 13.00 5.44
C ALA A 34 -4.85 12.79 6.20
N ALA A 35 -4.99 11.65 6.89
CA ALA A 35 -6.16 11.39 7.74
C ALA A 35 -6.25 12.38 8.91
N LYS A 36 -5.12 12.70 9.57
CA LYS A 36 -5.07 13.72 10.63
C LYS A 36 -5.45 15.12 10.14
N THR A 37 -5.14 15.45 8.89
CA THR A 37 -5.51 16.74 8.29
C THR A 37 -6.94 16.75 7.73
N GLY A 38 -7.71 15.68 7.94
CA GLY A 38 -9.10 15.58 7.50
C GLY A 38 -9.27 15.30 6.01
N LEU A 39 -8.25 14.78 5.32
CA LEU A 39 -8.37 14.35 3.94
C LEU A 39 -8.95 12.93 3.87
N GLU A 40 -9.86 12.71 2.93
CA GLU A 40 -10.32 11.38 2.58
C GLU A 40 -9.32 10.73 1.62
N VAL A 41 -8.68 9.68 2.12
CA VAL A 41 -7.71 8.87 1.38
C VAL A 41 -8.43 7.69 0.72
N LYS A 42 -8.23 7.50 -0.59
CA LYS A 42 -8.67 6.32 -1.32
C LYS A 42 -7.50 5.61 -1.98
N THR A 43 -7.51 4.30 -1.91
CA THR A 43 -6.54 3.43 -2.58
C THR A 43 -7.26 2.59 -3.64
N TYR A 44 -6.61 2.44 -4.79
CA TYR A 44 -7.10 1.64 -5.90
C TYR A 44 -6.06 0.59 -6.25
N GLN A 45 -6.49 -0.66 -6.37
CA GLN A 45 -5.65 -1.70 -6.95
C GLN A 45 -5.83 -1.66 -8.46
N LEU A 46 -4.74 -1.41 -9.17
CA LEU A 46 -4.68 -1.44 -10.62
C LEU A 46 -4.02 -2.74 -11.06
N THR A 47 -4.58 -3.37 -12.06
CA THR A 47 -4.00 -4.56 -12.69
C THR A 47 -3.10 -4.10 -13.83
N CYS A 48 -1.81 -4.44 -13.81
CA CYS A 48 -0.91 -4.23 -14.94
C CYS A 48 -0.30 -5.54 -15.43
N TYR A 49 -0.08 -5.64 -16.74
CA TYR A 49 0.50 -6.83 -17.35
C TYR A 49 1.96 -6.57 -17.65
N ALA A 50 2.84 -7.38 -17.08
CA ALA A 50 4.25 -7.36 -17.42
C ALA A 50 4.49 -8.18 -18.69
N THR A 51 5.45 -7.75 -19.52
CA THR A 51 5.84 -8.50 -20.74
C THR A 51 6.47 -9.85 -20.44
N TYR A 52 6.91 -10.08 -19.20
CA TYR A 52 7.63 -11.28 -18.77
C TYR A 52 6.81 -12.22 -17.87
N SER A 53 5.53 -11.92 -17.59
CA SER A 53 4.69 -12.72 -16.69
C SER A 53 3.27 -12.88 -17.23
N ALA A 54 2.76 -14.10 -17.18
CA ALA A 54 1.35 -14.38 -17.45
C ALA A 54 0.44 -13.92 -16.29
N GLU A 55 0.98 -13.85 -15.07
CA GLU A 55 0.25 -13.33 -13.92
C GLU A 55 0.29 -11.79 -13.93
N PRO A 56 -0.86 -11.13 -13.77
CA PRO A 56 -0.91 -9.69 -13.68
C PRO A 56 -0.23 -9.20 -12.41
N LEU A 57 0.55 -8.14 -12.55
CA LEU A 57 1.10 -7.39 -11.43
C LEU A 57 0.01 -6.49 -10.83
N THR A 58 0.06 -6.33 -9.51
CA THR A 58 -0.79 -5.38 -8.80
C THR A 58 -0.03 -4.09 -8.59
N LEU A 59 -0.54 -2.99 -9.14
CA LEU A 59 -0.13 -1.63 -8.81
C LEU A 59 -1.12 -1.04 -7.80
N VAL A 60 -0.62 -0.13 -6.98
CA VAL A 60 -1.45 0.61 -6.03
C VAL A 60 -1.42 2.07 -6.45
N ASP A 61 -2.60 2.60 -6.75
CA ASP A 61 -2.82 4.02 -6.99
C ASP A 61 -3.52 4.66 -5.79
N PHE A 62 -3.33 5.96 -5.61
CA PHE A 62 -3.77 6.69 -4.43
C PHE A 62 -4.30 8.06 -4.81
N SER A 63 -5.39 8.47 -4.15
CA SER A 63 -5.90 9.84 -4.20
C SER A 63 -6.23 10.34 -2.80
N ALA A 64 -5.92 11.60 -2.53
CA ALA A 64 -6.36 12.32 -1.33
C ALA A 64 -7.28 13.46 -1.76
N ASN A 65 -8.51 13.47 -1.24
CA ASN A 65 -9.52 14.46 -1.58
C ASN A 65 -10.02 15.16 -0.33
N ILE A 66 -10.47 16.41 -0.49
CA ILE A 66 -11.23 17.10 0.56
C ILE A 66 -12.58 16.37 0.69
N PRO A 67 -13.02 15.99 1.90
CA PRO A 67 -14.29 15.30 2.08
C PRO A 67 -15.46 16.14 1.55
N GLY A 68 -16.20 15.60 0.57
CA GLY A 68 -17.38 16.27 0.01
C GLY A 68 -18.62 16.23 0.93
N ARG A 69 -18.60 15.33 1.93
CA ARG A 69 -19.59 15.24 3.01
C ARG A 69 -18.89 14.82 4.30
N MET A 70 -19.16 15.56 5.38
CA MET A 70 -18.85 15.10 6.73
C MET A 70 -19.85 13.99 7.10
N PRO A 71 -19.42 12.85 7.66
CA PRO A 71 -20.36 11.88 8.22
C PRO A 71 -21.13 12.56 9.37
N THR A 72 -22.46 12.63 9.28
CA THR A 72 -23.34 13.13 10.33
C THR A 72 -23.58 12.09 11.43
N GLY A 73 -22.52 11.43 11.89
CA GLY A 73 -22.60 10.43 12.94
C GLY A 73 -21.30 10.41 13.72
N ASN A 74 -21.42 10.38 15.05
CA ASN A 74 -20.31 10.28 15.99
C ASN A 74 -19.34 9.18 15.57
N VAL A 75 -18.24 9.56 14.94
CA VAL A 75 -17.06 8.71 14.82
C VAL A 75 -16.28 8.94 16.11
N GLU A 76 -16.67 8.21 17.15
CA GLU A 76 -15.80 8.04 18.31
C GLU A 76 -14.54 7.30 17.84
N GLY A 77 -13.37 7.92 18.03
CA GLY A 77 -12.09 7.25 17.93
C GLY A 77 -11.15 7.80 16.85
N PHE A 78 -10.46 8.88 17.20
CA PHE A 78 -9.06 9.09 16.81
C PHE A 78 -8.23 9.27 18.08
#